data_AF-A0A6V7PCI5-F1
#
_entry.id   AF-A0A6V7PCI5-F1
#
_cell.length_a   1.000
_cell.length_b   1.000
_cell.length_c   1.000
_cell.angle_alpha   90.00
_cell.angle_beta   90.00
_cell.angle_gamma   90.00
#
_symmetry.space_group_name_H-M   'P 1'
#
loop_
_entity.id
_entity.type
_entity.pdbx_description
1 polymer ?
#
loop_
_entity_poly.entity_id
_entity_poly.type
_entity_poly.pdbx_seq_one_letter_code
_entity_poly.pdbx_strand_id
1 'polypeptide(L)'
;MPPARELQRLGVRFKLKMTHQFANVTFDDRNGTLEIPPLSCSQFHRRLASNLVAMELEQSWPSTERHFCSYAMFLKELITTEEDVAMLVDRRILVCSVQEGWRGVQHFASLARLNLGGEYQRHFEELIRAVNRYYEHASKAMRAVYFC
;
A
#
# COMPACT_ATOMS: atom_id res chain seq x y z
N MET A 1 2.60 0.27 9.32
CA MET A 1 3.67 1.02 8.62
C MET A 1 3.29 2.50 8.56
N PRO A 2 4.24 3.45 8.47
CA PRO A 2 3.93 4.87 8.30
C PRO A 2 3.20 5.19 6.97
N PRO A 3 2.40 6.27 6.90
CA PRO A 3 1.72 6.69 5.66
C PRO A 3 2.68 7.14 4.55
N ALA A 4 2.16 7.20 3.33
CA ALA A 4 2.95 7.41 2.12
C ALA A 4 3.78 8.70 2.13
N ARG A 5 3.19 9.82 2.57
CA ARG A 5 3.91 11.09 2.68
C ARG A 5 5.01 11.07 3.74
N GLU A 6 4.79 10.38 4.84
CA GLU A 6 5.80 10.26 5.90
C GLU A 6 6.98 9.41 5.42
N LEU A 7 6.70 8.29 4.76
CA LEU A 7 7.72 7.47 4.11
C LEU A 7 8.51 8.30 3.08
N GLN A 8 7.83 9.09 2.25
CA GLN A 8 8.48 9.96 1.26
C GLN A 8 9.42 10.99 1.91
N ARG A 9 8.99 11.62 3.02
CA ARG A 9 9.81 12.60 3.76
C ARG A 9 11.11 12.00 4.30
N LEU A 10 11.12 10.71 4.60
CA LEU A 10 12.31 9.97 5.06
C LEU A 10 13.07 9.27 3.92
N GLY A 11 12.80 9.66 2.68
CA GLY A 11 13.58 9.25 1.52
C GLY A 11 13.12 7.95 0.86
N VAL A 12 11.96 7.40 1.23
CA VAL A 12 11.35 6.31 0.46
C VAL A 12 10.88 6.83 -0.90
N ARG A 13 11.36 6.22 -1.97
CA ARG A 13 10.99 6.59 -3.34
C ARG A 13 9.81 5.75 -3.82
N PHE A 14 8.70 6.42 -4.12
CA PHE A 14 7.54 5.81 -4.76
C PHE A 14 7.71 5.78 -6.27
N LYS A 15 7.59 4.58 -6.86
CA LYS A 15 7.75 4.36 -8.29
C LYS A 15 6.61 3.50 -8.84
N LEU A 16 6.14 3.85 -10.04
CA LEU A 16 5.19 3.04 -10.78
C LEU A 16 5.84 1.73 -11.22
N LYS A 17 5.19 0.61 -10.95
CA LYS A 17 5.60 -0.71 -11.42
C LYS A 17 4.85 -1.07 -12.69
N MET A 18 5.59 -1.26 -13.78
CA MET A 18 5.01 -1.67 -15.07
C MET A 18 4.72 -3.19 -15.05
N THR A 19 3.54 -3.55 -14.55
CA THR A 19 3.06 -4.93 -14.47
C THR A 19 1.54 -5.01 -14.62
N HIS A 20 1.04 -6.13 -15.12
CA HIS A 20 -0.39 -6.43 -15.19
C HIS A 20 -0.93 -7.11 -13.92
N GLN A 21 -0.05 -7.42 -12.96
CA GLN A 21 -0.43 -8.06 -11.71
C GLN A 21 -0.97 -7.02 -10.71
N PHE A 22 -2.26 -7.09 -10.41
CA PHE A 22 -3.03 -6.09 -9.66
C PHE A 22 -2.43 -5.71 -8.28
N ALA A 23 -1.95 -6.68 -7.51
CA ALA A 23 -1.48 -6.51 -6.13
C ALA A 23 0.05 -6.72 -5.95
N ASN A 24 0.81 -6.67 -7.05
CA ASN A 24 2.24 -6.99 -7.05
C ASN A 24 3.12 -5.81 -6.59
N VAL A 25 3.18 -5.57 -5.27
CA VAL A 25 4.01 -4.52 -4.67
C VAL A 25 5.39 -5.05 -4.31
N THR A 26 6.46 -4.28 -4.54
CA THR A 26 7.82 -4.66 -4.12
C THR A 26 8.57 -3.50 -3.47
N PHE A 27 9.49 -3.81 -2.57
CA PHE A 27 10.38 -2.84 -1.95
C PHE A 27 11.83 -3.25 -2.16
N ASP A 28 12.60 -2.36 -2.78
CA ASP A 28 14.06 -2.46 -2.86
C ASP A 28 14.64 -1.72 -1.65
N ASP A 29 15.07 -2.47 -0.64
CA ASP A 29 15.58 -1.95 0.62
C ASP A 29 16.96 -1.29 0.50
N ARG A 30 17.78 -1.72 -0.48
CA ARG A 30 19.09 -1.11 -0.78
C ARG A 30 18.92 0.32 -1.27
N ASN A 31 17.88 0.54 -2.06
CA ASN A 31 17.59 1.82 -2.68
C ASN A 31 16.45 2.58 -1.98
N GLY A 32 15.76 1.99 -1.01
CA GLY A 32 14.57 2.57 -0.39
C GLY A 32 13.46 2.85 -1.39
N THR A 33 13.27 2.00 -2.41
CA THR A 33 12.29 2.23 -3.49
C THR A 33 11.10 1.30 -3.34
N LEU A 34 9.91 1.88 -3.17
CA LEU A 34 8.62 1.18 -3.12
C LEU A 34 7.95 1.24 -4.50
N GLU A 35 7.88 0.08 -5.15
CA GLU A 35 7.28 -0.08 -6.47
C GLU A 35 5.86 -0.62 -6.35
N ILE A 36 4.88 0.13 -6.86
CA ILE A 36 3.46 -0.19 -6.78
C ILE A 36 2.88 -0.25 -8.20
N PRO A 37 2.12 -1.29 -8.57
CA PRO A 37 1.39 -1.34 -9.84
C PRO A 37 0.42 -0.17 -9.98
N PRO A 38 0.05 0.24 -11.21
CA PRO A 38 -0.98 1.25 -11.41
C PRO A 38 -2.30 0.78 -10.79
N LEU A 39 -2.86 1.59 -9.90
CA LEU A 39 -4.13 1.36 -9.26
C LEU A 39 -5.14 2.38 -9.80
N SER A 40 -6.06 1.89 -10.65
CA SER A 40 -7.22 2.69 -11.05
C SER A 40 -8.29 2.65 -9.98
N CYS A 41 -8.84 3.81 -9.64
CA CYS A 41 -9.98 3.94 -8.72
C CYS A 41 -11.34 3.90 -9.44
N SER A 42 -11.38 3.45 -10.69
CA SER A 42 -12.61 3.27 -11.46
C SER A 42 -13.55 2.24 -10.83
N GLN A 43 -14.84 2.29 -11.21
CA GLN A 43 -15.82 1.32 -10.71
C GLN A 43 -15.45 -0.14 -11.04
N PHE A 44 -14.83 -0.37 -12.20
CA PHE A 44 -14.39 -1.71 -12.61
C PHE A 44 -13.35 -2.28 -11.63
N HIS A 45 -12.32 -1.50 -11.29
CA HIS A 45 -11.26 -1.96 -10.40
C HIS A 45 -11.74 -2.14 -8.96
N ARG A 46 -12.70 -1.30 -8.50
CA ARG A 46 -13.35 -1.49 -7.20
C ARG A 46 -14.13 -2.80 -7.15
N ARG A 47 -14.88 -3.14 -8.22
CA ARG A 47 -15.59 -4.42 -8.35
C ARG A 47 -14.62 -5.61 -8.41
N LEU A 48 -13.55 -5.49 -9.19
CA LEU A 48 -12.50 -6.52 -9.25
C LEU A 48 -11.91 -6.79 -7.86
N ALA A 49 -11.52 -5.75 -7.13
CA ALA A 49 -10.98 -5.88 -5.78
C ALA A 49 -11.98 -6.53 -4.81
N SER A 50 -13.25 -6.13 -4.85
CA SER A 50 -14.31 -6.74 -4.05
C SER A 50 -14.48 -8.24 -4.35
N ASN A 51 -14.48 -8.63 -5.62
CA ASN A 51 -14.62 -10.03 -6.02
C ASN A 51 -13.41 -10.87 -5.61
N LEU A 52 -12.20 -10.33 -5.74
CA LEU A 52 -10.97 -11.02 -5.34
C LEU A 52 -10.91 -11.23 -3.81
N VAL A 53 -11.28 -10.21 -3.03
CA VAL A 53 -11.38 -10.35 -1.56
C VAL A 53 -12.49 -11.35 -1.18
N ALA A 54 -13.66 -11.27 -1.80
CA ALA A 54 -14.75 -12.20 -1.54
C ALA A 54 -14.32 -13.65 -1.85
N MET A 55 -13.61 -13.88 -2.95
CA MET A 55 -13.08 -15.19 -3.31
C MET A 55 -12.17 -15.78 -2.23
N GLU A 56 -11.25 -14.97 -1.67
CA GLU A 56 -10.35 -15.42 -0.59
C GLU A 56 -11.10 -15.77 0.71
N LEU A 57 -12.15 -15.00 1.02
CA LEU A 57 -12.94 -15.19 2.24
C LEU A 57 -13.91 -16.37 2.13
N GLU A 58 -14.63 -16.52 1.01
CA GLU A 58 -15.59 -17.60 0.78
C GLU A 58 -14.90 -18.97 0.73
N GLN A 59 -13.72 -19.04 0.11
CA GLN A 59 -12.92 -20.28 0.11
C GLN A 59 -12.25 -20.56 1.46
N SER A 60 -12.50 -19.75 2.48
CA SER A 60 -11.98 -19.92 3.84
C SER A 60 -10.45 -20.05 3.88
N TRP A 61 -9.74 -19.33 2.99
CA TRP A 61 -8.29 -19.37 2.96
C TRP A 61 -7.72 -18.89 4.31
N PRO A 62 -6.62 -19.48 4.81
CA PRO A 62 -5.90 -18.97 5.97
C PRO A 62 -5.50 -17.50 5.74
N SER A 63 -5.51 -16.66 6.78
CA SER A 63 -5.13 -15.23 6.64
C SER A 63 -3.76 -15.04 6.00
N THR A 64 -2.82 -15.93 6.30
CA THR A 64 -1.45 -15.97 5.77
C THR A 64 -1.36 -16.27 4.27
N GLU A 65 -2.48 -16.60 3.62
CA GLU A 65 -2.62 -16.87 2.19
C GLU A 65 -3.51 -15.85 1.46
N ARG A 66 -4.17 -14.93 2.18
CA ARG A 66 -5.08 -13.92 1.61
C ARG A 66 -4.31 -12.72 1.08
N HIS A 67 -3.85 -12.84 -0.17
CA HIS A 67 -3.05 -11.82 -0.85
C HIS A 67 -3.82 -10.52 -1.10
N PHE A 68 -5.09 -10.57 -1.52
CA PHE A 68 -5.89 -9.39 -1.84
C PHE A 68 -6.41 -8.68 -0.59
N CYS A 69 -6.77 -9.42 0.47
CA CYS A 69 -6.99 -8.84 1.79
C CYS A 69 -5.75 -8.10 2.29
N SER A 70 -4.58 -8.72 2.16
CA SER A 70 -3.29 -8.12 2.54
C SER A 70 -2.98 -6.86 1.75
N TYR A 71 -3.26 -6.86 0.45
CA TYR A 71 -3.12 -5.66 -0.37
C TYR A 71 -4.08 -4.53 0.07
N ALA A 72 -5.33 -4.85 0.39
CA ALA A 72 -6.29 -3.87 0.90
C ALA A 72 -5.83 -3.27 2.25
N MET A 73 -5.31 -4.10 3.16
CA MET A 73 -4.71 -3.64 4.43
C MET A 73 -3.50 -2.74 4.19
N PHE A 74 -2.60 -3.15 3.29
CA PHE A 74 -1.45 -2.35 2.88
C PHE A 74 -1.86 -0.96 2.36
N LEU A 75 -2.84 -0.89 1.45
CA LEU A 75 -3.34 0.38 0.92
C LEU A 75 -3.99 1.26 2.02
N LYS A 76 -4.74 0.65 2.93
CA LYS A 76 -5.36 1.34 4.08
C LYS A 76 -4.31 1.97 5.00
N GLU A 77 -3.21 1.29 5.26
CA GLU A 77 -2.12 1.82 6.09
C GLU A 77 -1.28 2.86 5.34
N LEU A 78 -1.05 2.64 4.04
CA LEU A 78 -0.22 3.51 3.23
C LEU A 78 -0.91 4.85 2.94
N ILE A 79 -2.22 4.87 2.70
CA ILE A 79 -2.95 6.04 2.23
C ILE A 79 -3.98 6.45 3.28
N THR A 80 -3.63 7.40 4.14
CA THR A 80 -4.47 7.82 5.27
C THR A 80 -5.06 9.21 5.09
N THR A 81 -4.54 10.00 4.14
CA THR A 81 -4.92 11.39 3.88
C THR A 81 -5.16 11.68 2.39
N GLU A 82 -5.85 12.79 2.08
CA GLU A 82 -5.99 13.25 0.70
C GLU A 82 -4.64 13.68 0.10
N GLU A 83 -3.70 14.13 0.92
CA GLU A 83 -2.36 14.47 0.49
C GLU A 83 -1.55 13.22 0.09
N ASP A 84 -1.75 12.07 0.74
CA ASP A 84 -1.18 10.80 0.28
C ASP A 84 -1.73 10.44 -1.11
N VAL A 85 -3.03 10.63 -1.32
CA VAL A 85 -3.67 10.41 -2.63
C VAL A 85 -3.07 11.33 -3.68
N ALA A 86 -3.00 12.64 -3.41
CA ALA A 86 -2.44 13.62 -4.33
C ALA A 86 -1.00 13.27 -4.72
N MET A 87 -0.17 12.86 -3.75
CA MET A 87 1.19 12.40 -4.01
C MET A 87 1.22 11.17 -4.93
N LEU A 88 0.37 10.18 -4.70
CA LEU A 88 0.36 8.95 -5.52
C LEU A 88 -0.26 9.16 -6.91
N VAL A 89 -1.17 10.12 -7.07
CA VAL A 89 -1.68 10.58 -8.37
C VAL A 89 -0.56 11.26 -9.17
N ASP A 90 0.20 12.17 -8.56
CA ASP A 90 1.36 12.82 -9.18
C ASP A 90 2.40 11.79 -9.67
N ARG A 91 2.63 10.74 -8.88
CA ARG A 91 3.50 9.61 -9.25
C ARG A 91 2.88 8.63 -10.26
N ARG A 92 1.67 8.90 -10.74
CA ARG A 92 0.90 8.05 -11.67
C ARG A 92 0.65 6.62 -11.15
N ILE A 93 0.79 6.41 -9.84
CA ILE A 93 0.45 5.14 -9.18
C ILE A 93 -1.06 5.06 -9.03
N LEU A 94 -1.72 6.14 -8.61
CA LEU A 94 -3.17 6.26 -8.69
C LEU A 94 -3.56 6.85 -10.04
N VAL A 95 -4.32 6.11 -10.83
CA VAL A 95 -4.73 6.51 -12.19
C VAL A 95 -6.18 7.04 -12.15
N CYS A 96 -6.33 8.24 -11.62
CA CYS A 96 -7.60 8.97 -11.45
C CYS A 96 -7.36 10.42 -11.01
N SER A 97 -8.42 11.24 -10.91
CA SER A 97 -8.35 12.52 -10.18
C SER A 97 -8.16 12.30 -8.67
N VAL A 98 -7.71 13.33 -7.94
CA VAL A 98 -7.54 13.24 -6.48
C VAL A 98 -8.87 12.93 -5.78
N GLN A 99 -9.97 13.56 -6.19
CA GLN A 99 -11.28 13.34 -5.60
C GLN A 99 -11.80 11.92 -5.84
N GLU A 100 -11.60 11.38 -7.05
CA GLU A 100 -11.94 9.97 -7.35
C GLU A 100 -11.02 9.00 -6.63
N GLY A 101 -9.74 9.34 -6.51
CA GLY A 101 -8.73 8.58 -5.80
C GLY A 101 -9.08 8.42 -4.33
N TRP A 102 -9.46 9.52 -3.67
CA TRP A 102 -9.88 9.48 -2.26
C TRP A 102 -11.08 8.55 -2.04
N ARG A 103 -12.13 8.69 -2.85
CA ARG A 103 -13.30 7.79 -2.79
C ARG A 103 -12.93 6.34 -3.11
N GLY A 104 -12.03 6.13 -4.06
CA GLY A 104 -11.55 4.81 -4.44
C GLY A 104 -10.80 4.14 -3.30
N VAL A 105 -9.83 4.82 -2.71
CA VAL A 105 -9.03 4.34 -1.58
C VAL A 105 -9.92 4.03 -0.37
N GLN A 106 -10.95 4.83 -0.10
CA GLN A 106 -11.92 4.53 0.96
C GLN A 106 -12.65 3.19 0.72
N HIS A 107 -12.93 2.82 -0.53
CA HIS A 107 -13.45 1.49 -0.87
C HIS A 107 -12.44 0.39 -0.59
N PHE A 108 -11.17 0.55 -0.97
CA PHE A 108 -10.13 -0.42 -0.62
C PHE A 108 -9.94 -0.54 0.90
N ALA A 109 -10.02 0.57 1.63
CA ALA A 109 -9.93 0.59 3.08
C ALA A 109 -11.12 -0.10 3.77
N SER A 110 -12.31 -0.11 3.16
CA SER A 110 -13.44 -0.88 3.68
C SER A 110 -13.24 -2.38 3.48
N LEU A 111 -12.67 -2.81 2.33
CA LEU A 111 -12.31 -4.21 2.09
C LEU A 111 -11.28 -4.73 3.09
N ALA A 112 -10.32 -3.91 3.51
CA ALA A 112 -9.34 -4.27 4.53
C ALA A 112 -9.99 -4.70 5.86
N ARG A 113 -11.15 -4.14 6.21
CA ARG A 113 -11.89 -4.49 7.44
C ARG A 113 -12.49 -5.90 7.36
N LEU A 114 -12.69 -6.44 6.17
CA LEU A 114 -13.22 -7.79 5.96
C LEU A 114 -12.20 -8.89 6.29
N ASN A 115 -10.91 -8.56 6.44
CA ASN A 115 -9.91 -9.54 6.87
C ASN A 115 -10.03 -9.92 8.36
N LEU A 116 -10.97 -9.33 9.13
CA LEU A 116 -11.30 -9.65 10.53
C LEU A 116 -10.10 -9.66 11.49
N GLY A 117 -9.11 -8.80 11.26
CA GLY A 117 -7.88 -8.77 12.07
C GLY A 117 -6.89 -9.90 11.76
N GLY A 118 -7.08 -10.60 10.64
CA GLY A 118 -6.15 -11.59 10.13
C GLY A 118 -4.78 -10.99 9.79
N GLU A 119 -3.76 -11.84 9.86
CA GLU A 119 -2.38 -11.49 9.53
C GLU A 119 -2.20 -11.13 8.05
N TYR A 120 -1.08 -10.45 7.75
CA TYR A 120 -0.63 -10.28 6.38
C TYR A 120 -0.20 -11.63 5.79
N GLN A 121 -0.56 -11.84 4.53
CA GLN A 121 0.04 -12.86 3.68
C GLN A 121 1.55 -12.63 3.60
N ARG A 122 2.32 -13.73 3.54
CA ARG A 122 3.79 -13.74 3.71
C ARG A 122 4.53 -12.65 2.93
N HIS A 123 4.17 -12.42 1.66
CA HIS A 123 4.83 -11.40 0.83
C HIS A 123 4.62 -9.99 1.39
N PHE A 124 3.40 -9.65 1.80
CA PHE A 124 3.12 -8.34 2.39
C PHE A 124 3.71 -8.22 3.80
N GLU A 125 3.77 -9.31 4.56
CA GLU A 125 4.42 -9.31 5.86
C GLU A 125 5.92 -8.98 5.74
N GLU A 126 6.61 -9.62 4.80
CA GLU A 126 8.02 -9.36 4.50
C GLU A 126 8.24 -7.94 3.96
N LEU A 127 7.37 -7.49 3.05
CA LEU A 127 7.37 -6.14 2.50
C LEU A 127 7.26 -5.07 3.60
N ILE A 128 6.25 -5.19 4.48
CA ILE A 128 6.00 -4.23 5.56
C ILE A 128 7.18 -4.22 6.54
N ARG A 129 7.72 -5.40 6.89
CA ARG A 129 8.92 -5.49 7.73
C ARG A 129 10.11 -4.77 7.09
N ALA A 130 10.33 -4.95 5.79
CA ALA A 130 11.43 -4.29 5.09
C ALA A 130 11.28 -2.76 5.06
N VAL A 131 10.07 -2.26 4.77
CA VAL A 131 9.78 -0.81 4.79
C VAL A 131 9.96 -0.23 6.19
N ASN A 132 9.44 -0.90 7.22
CA ASN A 132 9.57 -0.43 8.61
C ASN A 132 11.05 -0.38 9.05
N ARG A 133 11.86 -1.40 8.72
CA ARG A 133 13.30 -1.36 9.00
C ARG A 133 13.97 -0.16 8.36
N TYR A 134 13.73 0.07 7.07
CA TYR A 134 14.29 1.23 6.36
C TYR A 134 13.88 2.55 7.02
N TYR A 135 12.59 2.68 7.34
CA TYR A 135 12.04 3.85 8.03
C TYR A 135 12.71 4.11 9.39
N GLU A 136 12.87 3.07 10.21
CA GLU A 136 13.51 3.19 11.53
C GLU A 136 14.97 3.64 11.43
N HIS A 137 15.72 3.09 10.46
CA HIS A 137 17.09 3.51 10.20
C HIS A 137 17.17 4.97 9.75
N ALA A 138 16.32 5.37 8.78
CA ALA A 138 16.27 6.73 8.28
C ALA A 138 15.85 7.74 9.37
N SER A 139 14.86 7.40 10.20
CA SER A 139 14.36 8.23 11.29
C SER A 139 15.42 8.45 12.37
N LYS A 140 16.17 7.41 12.75
CA LYS A 140 17.30 7.52 13.70
C LYS A 140 18.41 8.41 13.16
N ALA A 141 18.81 8.22 11.90
CA ALA A 141 19.82 9.05 11.25
C ALA A 141 19.40 10.52 11.20
N MET A 142 18.13 10.78 10.85
CA MET A 142 17.60 12.14 10.80
C MET A 142 17.62 12.81 12.18
N ARG A 143 17.19 12.12 13.23
CA ARG A 143 17.28 12.65 14.61
C ARG A 143 18.71 12.96 15.02
N ALA A 144 19.68 12.11 14.69
CA ALA A 144 21.08 12.38 14.99
C ALA A 144 21.62 13.64 14.29
N VAL A 145 21.14 13.97 13.09
CA VAL A 145 21.55 15.18 12.35
C VAL A 145 20.91 16.46 12.91
N TYR A 146 19.67 16.41 13.38
CA TYR A 146 18.93 17.58 13.86
C TYR A 146 19.10 17.90 15.35
N PHE A 147 19.71 17.00 16.13
CA PHE A 147 20.02 17.20 17.56
C PHE A 147 21.54 17.33 17.84
N CYS A 148 22.34 17.63 16.81
CA CYS A 148 23.74 18.02 16.91
C CYS A 148 23.92 19.51 16.65
#